data_AF-A0A7L3HNT8-F1
#
_entry.id   AF-A0A7L3HNT8-F1
#
_cell.length_a   1.000
_cell.length_b   1.000
_cell.length_c   1.000
_cell.angle_alpha   90.00
_cell.angle_beta   90.00
_cell.angle_gamma   90.00
#
_symmetry.space_group_name_H-M   'P 1'
#
loop_
_entity.id
_entity.type
_entity.pdbx_description
1 polymer ?
#
loop_
_entity_poly.entity_id
_entity_poly.type
_entity_poly.pdbx_seq_one_letter_code
_entity_poly.pdbx_strand_id
1 'polypeptide(L)'
;HRFQPQNPLSGAQQFVAKDPQEDDDLKLCSHTMMLPTRGQLEGRMIVTAYEHGLDNVTEEAVTAVVYAVENHLKDILTSVISRRKAYRLRDGHFKYAFGSNVNPQPYLKNSVVAYNNLIECPPSSAAPSAGQSLAPPPAPDDAEQQAALLLACSGDTLPASLPPVNMYDLFEALQV
;
A
#
# COMPACT_ATOMS: atom_id res chain seq x y z
N HIS A 1 41.86 37.98 50.89
CA HIS A 1 41.02 36.91 50.29
C HIS A 1 41.91 35.70 50.01
N ARG A 2 41.80 34.65 50.83
CA ARG A 2 42.59 33.42 50.68
C ARG A 2 41.78 32.42 49.87
N PHE A 3 42.37 31.84 48.83
CA PHE A 3 41.74 30.83 47.99
C PHE A 3 41.38 29.61 48.84
N GLN A 4 40.10 29.22 48.85
CA GLN A 4 39.64 27.98 49.48
C GLN A 4 39.39 26.96 48.37
N PRO A 5 40.03 25.78 48.40
CA PRO A 5 39.78 24.76 47.40
C PRO A 5 38.35 24.22 47.57
N GLN A 6 37.52 24.48 46.56
CA GLN A 6 36.15 23.99 46.50
C GLN A 6 36.15 22.63 45.78
N ASN A 7 35.48 21.63 46.35
CA ASN A 7 35.43 20.30 45.76
C ASN A 7 34.57 20.34 44.49
N PRO A 8 35.12 20.00 43.31
CA PRO A 8 34.39 20.10 42.04
C PRO A 8 33.20 19.13 41.96
N LEU A 9 33.17 18.08 42.79
CA LEU A 9 32.05 17.13 42.85
C LEU A 9 30.83 17.69 43.59
N SER A 10 30.99 18.77 44.37
CA SER A 10 29.87 19.39 45.09
C SER A 10 28.82 20.04 44.18
N GLY A 11 29.16 20.32 42.92
CA GLY A 11 28.22 20.82 41.90
C GLY A 11 27.94 19.83 40.77
N ALA A 12 28.53 18.64 40.81
CA ALA A 12 28.28 17.63 39.79
C ALA A 12 26.88 17.04 39.98
N GLN A 13 26.08 17.02 38.90
CA GLN A 13 24.82 16.30 38.90
C GLN A 13 25.11 14.82 39.21
N GLN A 14 24.60 14.33 40.34
CA GLN A 14 24.61 12.90 40.62
C GLN A 14 23.87 12.20 39.49
N PHE A 15 24.61 11.44 38.68
CA PHE A 15 24.03 10.59 37.67
C PHE A 15 23.35 9.44 38.41
N VAL A 16 22.07 9.63 38.74
CA VAL A 16 21.20 8.53 39.10
C VAL A 16 21.14 7.67 37.85
N ALA A 17 21.73 6.47 37.91
CA ALA A 17 21.46 5.46 36.91
C ALA A 17 19.94 5.30 36.90
N LYS A 18 19.32 5.79 35.81
CA LYS A 18 17.90 5.60 35.57
C LYS A 18 17.65 4.11 35.75
N ASP A 19 16.68 3.75 36.59
CA ASP A 19 16.27 2.37 36.82
C ASP A 19 16.24 1.62 35.48
N PRO A 20 16.67 0.35 35.42
CA PRO A 20 16.73 -0.41 34.19
C PRO A 20 15.39 -0.21 33.49
N GLN A 21 15.49 0.47 32.36
CA GLN A 21 14.42 0.80 31.43
C GLN A 21 13.39 -0.31 31.49
N GLU A 22 12.16 0.03 31.91
CA GLU A 22 11.00 -0.85 31.76
C GLU A 22 11.15 -1.54 30.42
N ASP A 23 11.27 -2.87 30.44
CA ASP A 23 11.49 -3.71 29.27
C ASP A 23 10.76 -3.08 28.08
N ASP A 24 11.52 -2.50 27.14
CA ASP A 24 10.94 -2.04 25.88
C ASP A 24 10.68 -3.33 25.11
N ASP A 25 9.64 -4.05 25.56
CA ASP A 25 9.15 -5.29 24.99
C ASP A 25 9.19 -5.13 23.48
N LEU A 26 9.86 -6.04 22.78
CA LEU A 26 10.10 -5.97 21.35
C LEU A 26 8.78 -5.70 20.60
N LYS A 27 8.49 -4.42 20.31
CA LYS A 27 7.20 -4.03 19.73
C LYS A 27 7.12 -4.52 18.30
N LEU A 28 6.35 -5.58 18.09
CA LEU A 28 6.01 -6.08 16.77
C LEU A 28 5.00 -5.15 16.09
N CYS A 29 4.96 -5.19 14.75
CA CYS A 29 4.04 -4.39 13.94
C CYS A 29 2.55 -4.67 14.24
N SER A 30 2.23 -5.82 14.84
CA SER A 30 0.89 -6.15 15.33
C SER A 30 0.42 -5.24 16.46
N HIS A 31 1.34 -4.73 17.29
CA HIS A 31 1.00 -3.85 18.41
C HIS A 31 0.87 -2.39 17.98
N THR A 32 1.67 -1.95 17.01
CA THR A 32 1.65 -0.57 16.52
C THR A 32 0.62 -0.35 15.42
N MET A 33 0.09 -1.41 14.81
CA MET A 33 -0.75 -1.37 13.60
C MET A 33 -0.11 -0.59 12.44
N MET A 34 1.22 -0.52 12.43
CA MET A 34 2.00 0.20 11.44
C MET A 34 3.06 -0.73 10.86
N LEU A 35 3.33 -0.57 9.56
CA LEU A 35 4.45 -1.26 8.93
C LEU A 35 5.77 -0.82 9.58
N PRO A 36 6.75 -1.74 9.72
CA PRO A 36 8.03 -1.39 10.30
C PRO A 36 8.74 -0.36 9.44
N THR A 37 9.40 0.60 10.06
CA THR A 37 10.30 1.51 9.35
C THR A 37 11.53 0.73 8.87
N ARG A 38 12.25 1.27 7.88
CA ARG A 38 13.50 0.67 7.37
C ARG A 38 14.49 0.35 8.50
N GLY A 39 14.72 1.30 9.41
CA GLY A 39 15.66 1.10 10.53
C GLY A 39 15.18 0.06 11.55
N GLN A 40 13.86 -0.02 11.81
CA GLN A 40 13.30 -1.09 12.65
C GLN A 40 13.49 -2.47 12.01
N LEU A 41 13.32 -2.56 10.70
CA LEU A 41 13.52 -3.79 9.96
C LEU A 41 15.00 -4.19 9.91
N GLU A 42 15.88 -3.25 9.59
CA GLU A 42 17.33 -3.42 9.56
C GLU A 42 17.88 -3.92 10.90
N GLY A 43 17.53 -3.26 12.00
CA GLY A 43 17.96 -3.68 13.33
C GLY A 43 17.56 -5.12 13.66
N ARG A 44 16.32 -5.51 13.30
CA ARG A 44 15.85 -6.89 13.49
C ARG A 44 16.55 -7.88 12.57
N MET A 45 16.80 -7.51 11.32
CA MET A 45 17.54 -8.34 10.37
C MET A 45 18.98 -8.56 10.83
N ILE A 46 19.65 -7.55 11.40
CA ILE A 46 21.00 -7.66 11.96
C ILE A 46 21.03 -8.63 13.13
N VAL A 47 20.11 -8.48 14.09
CA VAL A 47 20.01 -9.41 15.23
C VAL A 47 19.75 -10.84 14.75
N THR A 48 18.82 -11.01 13.79
CA THR A 48 18.50 -12.32 13.22
C THR A 48 19.70 -12.92 12.48
N ALA A 49 20.43 -12.13 11.69
CA ALA A 49 21.62 -12.57 10.98
C ALA A 49 22.68 -13.10 11.97
N TYR A 50 22.91 -12.36 13.04
CA TYR A 50 23.84 -12.75 14.10
C TYR A 50 23.44 -14.06 14.80
N GLU A 51 22.16 -14.23 15.11
CA GLU A 51 21.61 -15.48 15.67
C GLU A 51 21.85 -16.70 14.76
N HIS A 52 21.94 -16.48 13.45
CA HIS A 52 22.21 -17.50 12.45
C HIS A 52 23.69 -17.59 12.03
N GLY A 53 24.59 -16.90 12.73
CA GLY A 53 26.04 -16.94 12.48
C GLY A 53 26.50 -16.14 11.24
N LEU A 54 25.70 -15.17 10.81
CA LEU A 54 26.05 -14.23 9.74
C LEU A 54 26.55 -12.91 10.35
N ASP A 55 27.56 -12.31 9.72
CA ASP A 55 28.26 -11.14 10.26
C ASP A 55 27.54 -9.81 10.00
N ASN A 56 26.82 -9.70 8.88
CA ASN A 56 26.16 -8.45 8.49
C ASN A 56 24.90 -8.67 7.62
N VAL A 57 24.18 -7.58 7.43
CA VAL A 57 23.04 -7.46 6.53
C VAL A 57 23.33 -6.33 5.55
N THR A 58 23.13 -6.57 4.26
CA THR A 58 23.33 -5.53 3.25
C THR A 58 22.09 -4.63 3.12
N GLU A 59 22.31 -3.39 2.68
CA GLU A 59 21.26 -2.41 2.48
C GLU A 59 20.22 -2.88 1.44
N GLU A 60 20.67 -3.60 0.40
CA GLU A 60 19.83 -4.16 -0.64
C GLU A 60 18.89 -5.24 -0.09
N ALA A 61 19.36 -6.06 0.86
CA ALA A 61 18.54 -7.07 1.50
C ALA A 61 17.40 -6.42 2.31
N VAL A 62 17.71 -5.39 3.09
CA VAL A 62 16.69 -4.62 3.84
C VAL A 62 15.68 -4.02 2.87
N THR A 63 16.16 -3.42 1.79
CA THR A 63 15.33 -2.80 0.75
C THR A 63 14.42 -3.82 0.08
N ALA A 64 14.94 -4.99 -0.27
CA ALA A 64 14.17 -6.08 -0.88
C ALA A 64 13.04 -6.55 0.05
N VAL A 65 13.31 -6.68 1.35
CA VAL A 65 12.27 -7.07 2.33
C VAL A 65 11.20 -5.99 2.47
N VAL A 66 11.56 -4.70 2.51
CA VAL A 66 10.57 -3.60 2.51
C VAL A 66 9.64 -3.71 1.30
N TYR A 67 10.20 -3.83 0.09
CA TYR A 67 9.42 -3.98 -1.14
C TYR A 67 8.56 -5.25 -1.13
N ALA A 68 9.11 -6.38 -0.67
CA ALA A 68 8.39 -7.64 -0.59
C ALA A 68 7.17 -7.53 0.33
N VAL A 69 7.33 -6.93 1.51
CA VAL A 69 6.22 -6.71 2.47
C VAL A 69 5.15 -5.80 1.86
N GLU A 70 5.55 -4.69 1.24
CA GLU A 70 4.60 -3.79 0.60
C GLU A 70 3.80 -4.46 -0.52
N ASN A 71 4.48 -5.17 -1.42
CA ASN A 71 3.83 -5.82 -2.55
C ASN A 71 2.93 -6.96 -2.08
N HIS A 72 3.40 -7.77 -1.14
CA HIS A 72 2.61 -8.86 -0.59
C HIS A 72 1.30 -8.37 0.06
N LEU A 73 1.36 -7.26 0.82
CA LEU A 73 0.15 -6.68 1.41
C LEU A 73 -0.77 -6.08 0.36
N LYS A 74 -0.23 -5.40 -0.67
CA LYS A 74 -1.01 -4.90 -1.81
C LYS A 74 -1.72 -6.04 -2.53
N ASP A 75 -1.06 -7.19 -2.72
CA ASP A 75 -1.64 -8.36 -3.38
C ASP A 75 -2.77 -8.98 -2.56
N ILE A 76 -2.59 -9.11 -1.25
CA ILE A 76 -3.64 -9.60 -0.34
C ILE A 76 -4.86 -8.67 -0.38
N LEU A 77 -4.64 -7.36 -0.20
CA LEU A 77 -5.71 -6.36 -0.23
C LEU A 77 -6.43 -6.35 -1.57
N THR A 78 -5.67 -6.37 -2.66
CA THR A 78 -6.21 -6.42 -4.03
C THR A 78 -7.04 -7.68 -4.24
N SER A 79 -6.57 -8.83 -3.76
CA SER A 79 -7.29 -10.10 -3.85
C SER A 79 -8.62 -10.05 -3.10
N VAL A 80 -8.62 -9.61 -1.85
CA VAL A 80 -9.83 -9.46 -1.02
C VAL A 80 -10.81 -8.47 -1.67
N ILE A 81 -10.35 -7.26 -2.02
CA ILE A 81 -11.23 -6.21 -2.55
C ILE A 81 -11.79 -6.61 -3.91
N SER A 82 -10.99 -7.25 -4.77
CA SER A 82 -11.43 -7.67 -6.12
C SER A 82 -12.50 -8.76 -6.11
N ARG A 83 -12.58 -9.58 -5.04
CA ARG A 83 -13.66 -10.56 -4.86
C ARG A 83 -14.94 -9.92 -4.31
N ARG A 84 -14.81 -8.89 -3.47
CA ARG A 84 -15.96 -8.22 -2.83
C ARG A 84 -16.59 -7.14 -3.69
N LYS A 85 -15.81 -6.47 -4.53
CA LYS A 85 -16.25 -5.31 -5.32
C LYS A 85 -15.88 -5.50 -6.78
N ALA A 86 -16.78 -5.04 -7.65
CA ALA A 86 -16.46 -4.87 -9.06
C ALA A 86 -15.27 -3.92 -9.25
N TYR A 87 -14.49 -4.19 -10.28
CA TYR A 87 -13.35 -3.38 -10.69
C TYR A 87 -13.28 -3.38 -12.21
N ARG A 88 -12.45 -2.50 -12.77
CA ARG A 88 -12.15 -2.42 -14.20
C ARG A 88 -10.73 -2.88 -14.47
N LEU A 89 -10.49 -3.39 -15.67
CA LEU A 89 -9.17 -3.81 -16.11
C LEU A 89 -8.65 -2.83 -17.17
N ARG A 90 -7.46 -2.29 -16.95
CA ARG A 90 -6.70 -1.55 -17.96
C ARG A 90 -5.78 -2.54 -18.65
N ASP A 91 -5.77 -2.51 -19.98
CA ASP A 91 -5.02 -3.43 -20.85
C ASP A 91 -5.27 -4.93 -20.55
N GLY A 92 -6.44 -5.27 -20.00
CA GLY A 92 -6.79 -6.63 -19.60
C GLY A 92 -6.11 -7.17 -18.33
N HIS A 93 -5.19 -6.41 -17.70
CA HIS A 93 -4.38 -6.91 -16.59
C HIS A 93 -4.43 -6.04 -15.33
N PHE A 94 -4.47 -4.71 -15.48
CA PHE A 94 -4.34 -3.81 -14.34
C PHE A 94 -5.70 -3.47 -13.74
N LYS A 95 -5.98 -3.93 -12.52
CA LYS A 95 -7.24 -3.66 -11.80
C LYS A 95 -7.29 -2.22 -11.31
N TYR A 96 -8.36 -1.49 -11.64
CA TYR A 96 -8.59 -0.11 -11.23
C TYR A 96 -10.09 0.16 -10.98
N ALA A 97 -10.42 1.36 -10.48
CA ALA A 97 -11.80 1.79 -10.24
C ALA A 97 -12.63 0.79 -9.40
N PHE A 98 -12.03 0.26 -8.33
CA PHE A 98 -12.70 -0.64 -7.39
C PHE A 98 -13.97 0.00 -6.81
N GLY A 99 -15.03 -0.79 -6.72
CA GLY A 99 -16.33 -0.33 -6.22
C GLY A 99 -17.14 0.49 -7.22
N SER A 100 -16.62 0.74 -8.42
CA SER A 100 -17.43 1.30 -9.51
C SER A 100 -18.38 0.24 -10.04
N ASN A 101 -19.66 0.35 -9.68
CA ASN A 101 -20.72 -0.51 -10.20
C ASN A 101 -21.33 0.05 -11.49
N VAL A 102 -20.62 0.98 -12.13
CA VAL A 102 -21.04 1.65 -13.36
C VAL A 102 -20.73 0.71 -14.52
N ASN A 103 -21.58 -0.31 -14.67
CA ASN A 103 -21.58 -1.23 -15.79
C ASN A 103 -22.63 -0.77 -16.81
N PRO A 104 -22.23 -0.41 -18.04
CA PRO A 104 -23.16 0.02 -19.07
C PRO A 104 -24.25 -1.02 -19.34
N GLN A 105 -25.53 -0.63 -19.34
CA GLN A 105 -26.62 -1.55 -19.63
C GLN A 105 -26.58 -2.01 -21.09
N PRO A 106 -26.50 -3.32 -21.39
CA PRO A 106 -26.32 -3.81 -22.76
C PRO A 106 -27.48 -3.46 -23.71
N TYR A 107 -28.66 -3.16 -23.15
CA TYR A 107 -29.87 -2.83 -23.91
C TYR A 107 -30.02 -1.33 -24.20
N LEU A 108 -29.15 -0.48 -23.65
CA LEU A 108 -29.17 0.96 -23.90
C LEU A 108 -28.24 1.27 -25.10
N LYS A 109 -28.73 1.99 -26.10
CA LYS A 109 -27.96 2.28 -27.34
C LYS A 109 -26.62 2.98 -27.06
N ASN A 110 -26.58 3.87 -26.07
CA ASN A 110 -25.39 4.63 -25.70
C ASN A 110 -24.34 3.77 -24.97
N SER A 111 -24.72 2.60 -24.45
CA SER A 111 -23.82 1.72 -23.69
C SER A 111 -22.74 1.07 -24.55
N VAL A 112 -22.94 0.93 -25.86
CA VAL A 112 -21.92 0.35 -26.75
C VAL A 112 -20.67 1.23 -26.77
N VAL A 113 -20.84 2.55 -26.88
CA VAL A 113 -19.73 3.51 -26.84
C VAL A 113 -19.05 3.49 -25.47
N ALA A 114 -19.85 3.46 -24.40
CA ALA A 114 -19.35 3.36 -23.04
C ALA A 114 -18.55 2.07 -22.82
N TYR A 115 -19.00 0.93 -23.34
CA TYR A 115 -18.36 -0.37 -23.21
C TYR A 115 -17.06 -0.45 -24.00
N ASN A 116 -17.05 0.03 -25.24
CA ASN A 116 -15.83 0.09 -26.06
C ASN A 116 -14.75 0.94 -25.38
N ASN A 117 -15.10 2.11 -24.83
CA ASN A 117 -14.15 2.94 -24.08
C ASN A 117 -13.60 2.28 -22.80
N LEU A 118 -14.24 1.24 -22.28
CA LEU A 118 -13.77 0.48 -21.10
C LEU A 118 -12.82 -0.66 -21.49
N ILE A 119 -12.96 -1.21 -22.70
CA ILE A 119 -12.24 -2.41 -23.15
C ILE A 119 -11.08 -2.03 -24.08
N GLU A 120 -11.32 -1.09 -24.98
CA GLU A 120 -10.29 -0.47 -25.80
C GLU A 120 -9.75 0.76 -25.07
N CYS A 121 -8.63 0.58 -24.36
CA CYS A 121 -7.63 1.64 -24.45
C CYS A 121 -7.23 1.69 -25.94
N PRO A 122 -7.18 2.85 -26.60
CA PRO A 122 -6.65 2.91 -27.96
C PRO A 122 -5.27 2.26 -27.93
N PRO A 123 -4.96 1.35 -28.87
CA PRO A 123 -3.65 0.72 -28.88
C PRO A 123 -2.63 1.85 -28.91
N SER A 124 -1.78 1.92 -27.89
CA SER A 124 -0.55 2.69 -27.99
C SER A 124 0.30 1.95 -29.03
N SER A 125 0.02 2.22 -30.30
CA SER A 125 0.81 1.78 -31.42
C SER A 125 2.13 2.54 -31.39
N ALA A 126 3.03 2.14 -30.50
CA ALA A 126 4.46 2.42 -30.60
C ALA A 126 5.24 1.44 -29.71
N ALA A 127 6.27 0.86 -30.31
CA ALA A 127 7.18 -0.16 -29.79
C ALA A 127 7.75 0.10 -28.38
N PRO A 128 8.24 -0.93 -27.68
CA PRO A 128 8.90 -0.76 -26.39
C PRO A 128 10.29 -0.16 -26.61
N SER A 129 10.41 1.17 -26.56
CA SER A 129 11.68 1.84 -26.32
C SER A 129 11.74 2.25 -24.85
N ALA A 130 12.84 1.90 -24.19
CA ALA A 130 13.11 2.18 -22.78
C ALA A 130 12.78 3.63 -22.41
N GLY A 131 11.80 3.81 -21.52
CA GLY A 131 11.29 5.12 -21.10
C GLY A 131 9.77 5.12 -21.09
N GLN A 132 9.17 4.69 -19.97
CA GLN A 132 7.73 4.61 -19.80
C GLN A 132 7.08 5.98 -20.01
N SER A 133 6.41 6.17 -21.15
CA SER A 133 5.48 7.27 -21.34
C SER A 133 4.09 6.73 -21.06
N LEU A 134 3.58 6.98 -19.84
CA LEU A 134 2.15 6.90 -19.57
C LEU A 134 1.47 7.80 -20.62
N ALA A 135 0.49 7.28 -21.34
CA ALA A 135 -0.36 8.12 -22.19
C ALA A 135 -0.80 9.34 -21.37
N PRO A 136 -0.71 10.57 -21.94
CA PRO A 136 -1.06 11.77 -21.20
C PRO A 136 -2.49 11.62 -20.65
N PRO A 137 -2.74 11.99 -19.38
CA PRO A 137 -4.08 11.94 -18.85
C PRO A 137 -5.00 12.76 -19.76
N PRO A 138 -6.22 12.27 -20.06
CA PRO A 138 -7.17 13.02 -20.87
C PRO A 138 -7.37 14.42 -20.29
N ALA A 139 -7.71 15.38 -21.15
CA ALA A 139 -8.10 16.71 -20.69
C ALA A 139 -9.21 16.55 -19.64
N PRO A 140 -9.25 17.39 -18.58
CA PRO A 140 -10.20 17.23 -17.49
C PRO A 140 -11.66 17.18 -17.99
N ASP A 141 -11.98 17.99 -19.01
CA ASP A 141 -13.29 18.02 -19.66
C ASP A 141 -13.64 16.68 -20.32
N ASP A 142 -12.68 16.04 -21.00
CA ASP A 142 -12.87 14.72 -21.64
C ASP A 142 -13.10 13.63 -20.58
N ALA A 143 -12.36 13.69 -19.47
CA ALA A 143 -12.51 12.75 -18.36
C ALA A 143 -13.89 12.89 -17.69
N GLU A 144 -14.37 14.12 -17.52
CA GLU A 144 -15.69 14.42 -16.99
C GLU A 144 -16.79 13.91 -17.92
N GLN A 145 -16.68 14.19 -19.23
CA GLN A 145 -17.64 13.72 -20.23
C GLN A 145 -17.69 12.18 -20.27
N GLN A 146 -16.55 11.51 -20.18
CA GLN A 146 -16.49 10.04 -20.13
C GLN A 146 -17.15 9.50 -18.86
N ALA A 147 -16.91 10.12 -17.70
CA ALA A 147 -17.56 9.73 -16.44
C ALA A 147 -19.09 9.93 -16.49
N ALA A 148 -19.55 11.06 -17.02
CA ALA A 148 -20.97 11.38 -17.17
C ALA A 148 -21.68 10.39 -18.11
N LEU A 149 -21.05 10.05 -19.25
CA LEU A 149 -21.58 9.03 -20.16
C LEU A 149 -21.72 7.67 -19.47
N LEU A 150 -20.69 7.25 -18.73
CA LEU A 150 -20.71 5.98 -18.01
C LEU A 150 -21.84 5.94 -16.98
N LEU A 151 -22.03 7.03 -16.22
CA LEU A 151 -23.13 7.14 -15.25
C LEU A 151 -24.51 7.10 -15.93
N ALA A 152 -24.69 7.82 -17.04
CA ALA A 152 -25.93 7.79 -17.81
C ALA A 152 -26.23 6.41 -18.42
N CYS A 153 -25.20 5.60 -18.65
CA CYS A 153 -25.34 4.22 -19.14
C CYS A 153 -25.47 3.19 -18.01
N SER A 154 -25.25 3.56 -16.75
CA SER A 154 -25.49 2.68 -15.60
C SER A 154 -26.95 2.68 -15.18
N GLY A 155 -27.47 1.51 -14.79
CA GLY A 155 -28.84 1.41 -14.28
C GLY A 155 -29.01 1.99 -12.87
N ASP A 156 -30.26 2.27 -12.48
CA ASP A 156 -30.63 2.86 -11.19
C ASP A 156 -30.42 1.96 -9.96
N THR A 157 -29.88 0.75 -10.13
CA THR A 157 -29.65 -0.18 -9.03
C THR A 157 -28.32 0.13 -8.35
N LEU A 158 -28.34 0.99 -7.33
CA LEU A 158 -27.22 1.10 -6.40
C LEU A 158 -27.13 -0.20 -5.58
N PRO A 159 -26.03 -0.96 -5.67
CA PRO A 159 -25.88 -2.14 -4.84
C PRO A 159 -25.78 -1.73 -3.37
N ALA A 160 -26.32 -2.58 -2.50
CA ALA A 160 -26.26 -2.36 -1.07
C ALA A 160 -24.81 -2.18 -0.59
N SER A 161 -24.61 -1.29 0.39
CA SER A 161 -23.30 -1.16 1.03
C SER A 161 -22.90 -2.50 1.64
N LEU A 162 -21.65 -2.92 1.40
CA LEU A 162 -21.14 -4.16 1.96
C LEU A 162 -20.69 -3.93 3.40
N PRO A 163 -20.80 -4.92 4.29
CA PRO A 163 -20.21 -4.83 5.62
C PRO A 163 -18.67 -4.67 5.53
N PRO A 164 -18.03 -4.19 6.62
CA PRO A 164 -16.56 -4.16 6.72
C PRO A 164 -15.93 -5.52 6.37
N VAL A 165 -14.68 -5.49 5.89
CA VAL A 165 -13.92 -6.71 5.60
C VAL A 165 -13.78 -7.52 6.89
N ASN A 166 -14.02 -8.82 6.81
CA ASN A 166 -13.87 -9.75 7.91
C ASN A 166 -12.84 -10.86 7.59
N MET A 167 -12.59 -11.75 8.55
CA MET A 167 -11.60 -12.83 8.40
C MET A 167 -12.00 -13.91 7.39
N TYR A 168 -13.29 -14.11 7.13
CA TYR A 168 -13.75 -15.04 6.10
C TYR A 168 -13.43 -14.52 4.69
N ASP A 169 -13.58 -13.21 4.45
CA ASP A 169 -13.18 -12.58 3.19
C ASP A 169 -11.68 -12.80 2.91
N LEU A 170 -10.85 -12.69 3.95
CA LEU A 170 -9.41 -12.95 3.86
C LEU A 170 -9.13 -14.43 3.58
N PHE A 171 -9.77 -15.34 4.31
CA PHE A 171 -9.61 -16.78 4.12
C PHE A 171 -10.01 -17.23 2.72
N GLU A 172 -11.12 -16.73 2.19
CA GLU A 172 -11.51 -16.99 0.80
C GLU A 172 -10.46 -16.44 -0.17
N ALA A 173 -10.01 -15.19 0.02
CA ALA A 173 -9.05 -14.56 -0.88
C ALA A 173 -7.73 -15.33 -1.00
N LEU A 174 -7.29 -15.96 0.09
CA LEU A 174 -6.03 -16.72 0.17
C LEU A 174 -6.14 -18.17 -0.29
N GLN A 175 -7.35 -18.70 -0.48
CA GLN A 175 -7.55 -19.97 -1.17
C GLN A 175 -7.29 -19.75 -2.66
N VAL A 176 -6.10 -20.13 -3.09
CA VAL A 176 -5.63 -20.20 -4.49
C VAL A 176 -5.37 -21.66 -4.82
#